data_AF-A0A2T5K0X0-F1
#
_entry.id   AF-A0A2T5K0X0-F1
#
_cell.length_a   1.000
_cell.length_b   1.000
_cell.length_c   1.000
_cell.angle_alpha   90.00
_cell.angle_beta   90.00
_cell.angle_gamma   90.00
#
_symmetry.space_group_name_H-M   'P 1'
#
loop_
_entity.id
_entity.type
_entity.pdbx_description
1 polymer ?
#
loop_
_entity_poly.entity_id
_entity_poly.type
_entity_poly.pdbx_seq_one_letter_code
_entity_poly.pdbx_strand_id
1 'polypeptide(L)'
;MREILEVIESRIKSPVLGYFIFAFVAINWKVIFYLFVENKSALDRISYFESNTDFVFLLILPAIAAGIFSVAYPWINYFFLHLCIKPTELKNSVQARTEHNLLVVKQGLENIRSEILSRRERELIDRAKRDEELNKIEDQEIKEKLKSEIGELRIKGGAIANPPINPAGSTSVTELLDYAARYRELAKTAGPKENLDYLARAREAELRAHQIVMGSKQISV
;
A
#
# COMPACT_ATOMS: atom_id res chain seq x y z
N MET A 1 38.96 -1.42 -25.44
CA MET A 1 38.67 -2.17 -24.19
C MET A 1 37.17 -2.42 -23.96
N ARG A 2 36.28 -1.45 -24.21
CA ARG A 2 34.81 -1.66 -24.08
C ARG A 2 34.25 -2.76 -24.99
N GLU A 3 34.66 -2.82 -26.25
CA GLU A 3 34.20 -3.87 -27.19
C GLU A 3 34.58 -5.29 -26.74
N ILE A 4 35.76 -5.46 -26.14
CA ILE A 4 36.20 -6.76 -25.61
C ILE A 4 35.35 -7.15 -24.40
N LEU A 5 35.03 -6.19 -23.53
CA LEU A 5 34.16 -6.42 -22.37
C LEU A 5 32.72 -6.76 -22.79
N GLU A 6 32.17 -6.11 -23.82
CA GLU A 6 30.84 -6.40 -24.37
C GLU A 6 30.76 -7.78 -25.03
N VAL A 7 31.82 -8.20 -25.74
CA VAL A 7 31.93 -9.55 -26.32
C VAL A 7 32.06 -10.61 -25.23
N ILE A 8 32.77 -10.33 -24.14
CA ILE A 8 32.86 -11.22 -22.99
C ILE A 8 31.51 -11.29 -22.26
N GLU A 9 30.84 -10.15 -22.05
CA GLU A 9 29.54 -10.07 -21.38
C GLU A 9 28.46 -10.84 -22.15
N SER A 10 28.41 -10.69 -23.48
CA SER A 10 27.47 -11.44 -24.33
C SER A 10 27.73 -12.95 -24.35
N ARG A 11 28.99 -13.38 -24.18
CA ARG A 11 29.35 -14.81 -24.06
C ARG A 11 29.10 -15.37 -22.67
N ILE A 12 29.34 -14.61 -21.60
CA ILE A 12 29.00 -14.98 -20.21
C ILE A 12 27.48 -15.06 -20.03
N LYS A 13 26.70 -14.29 -20.80
CA LYS A 13 25.24 -14.43 -20.88
C LYS A 13 24.79 -15.76 -21.49
N SER A 14 25.67 -16.51 -22.15
CA SER A 14 25.37 -17.88 -22.54
C SER A 14 25.38 -18.77 -21.28
N PRO A 15 24.24 -19.39 -20.90
CA PRO A 15 24.17 -20.20 -19.69
C PRO A 15 25.25 -21.29 -19.66
N VAL A 16 25.53 -21.91 -20.81
CA VAL A 16 26.51 -22.99 -20.94
C VAL A 16 27.92 -22.52 -20.63
N LEU A 17 28.34 -21.36 -21.15
CA LEU A 17 29.69 -20.83 -20.90
C LEU A 17 29.83 -20.33 -19.47
N GLY A 18 28.79 -19.71 -18.91
CA GLY A 18 28.73 -19.36 -17.49
C GLY A 18 28.90 -20.59 -16.59
N TYR A 19 28.09 -21.63 -16.78
CA TYR A 19 28.18 -22.87 -15.99
C TYR A 19 29.53 -23.57 -16.17
N PHE A 20 30.12 -23.52 -17.36
CA PHE A 20 31.46 -24.05 -17.60
C PHE A 20 32.52 -23.33 -16.79
N ILE A 21 32.55 -21.99 -16.80
CA ILE A 21 33.53 -21.22 -16.01
C ILE A 21 33.34 -21.49 -14.51
N PHE A 22 32.09 -21.50 -14.02
CA PHE A 22 31.81 -21.79 -12.61
C PHE A 22 32.25 -23.21 -12.24
N ALA A 23 31.94 -24.21 -13.07
CA ALA A 23 32.37 -25.58 -12.84
C ALA A 23 33.90 -25.71 -12.89
N PHE A 24 34.56 -25.04 -13.84
CA PHE A 24 36.02 -25.02 -13.96
C PHE A 24 36.69 -24.53 -12.69
N VAL A 25 36.22 -23.39 -12.17
CA VAL A 25 36.74 -22.81 -10.92
C VAL A 25 36.41 -23.69 -9.72
N ALA A 26 35.18 -24.22 -9.64
CA ALA A 26 34.74 -25.05 -8.52
C ALA A 26 35.48 -26.40 -8.44
N ILE A 27 35.79 -27.01 -9.59
CA ILE A 27 36.52 -28.29 -9.66
C ILE A 27 38.01 -28.07 -9.40
N ASN A 28 38.61 -27.05 -10.02
CA ASN A 28 40.05 -26.78 -9.93
C ASN A 28 40.41 -25.79 -8.80
N TRP A 29 39.51 -25.57 -7.83
CA TRP A 29 39.64 -24.52 -6.82
C TRP A 29 40.93 -24.62 -6.01
N LYS A 30 41.40 -25.83 -5.69
CA LYS A 30 42.64 -26.04 -4.91
C LYS A 30 43.87 -25.59 -5.68
N VAL A 31 43.94 -25.91 -6.96
CA VAL A 31 45.08 -25.58 -7.81
C VAL A 31 45.08 -24.09 -8.10
N ILE A 32 43.91 -23.51 -8.41
CA ILE A 32 43.74 -22.06 -8.56
C ILE A 32 44.16 -21.34 -7.28
N PHE A 33 43.69 -21.81 -6.11
CA PHE A 33 44.05 -21.24 -4.82
C PHE A 33 45.57 -21.30 -4.59
N TYR A 34 46.21 -22.45 -4.85
CA TYR A 34 47.65 -22.61 -4.72
C TYR A 34 48.43 -21.63 -5.61
N LEU A 35 48.00 -21.44 -6.86
CA LEU A 35 48.65 -20.52 -7.79
C LEU A 35 48.64 -19.06 -7.29
N PHE A 36 47.54 -18.62 -6.70
CA PHE A 36 47.35 -17.23 -6.28
C PHE A 36 47.82 -16.93 -4.85
N VAL A 37 47.74 -17.90 -3.94
CA VAL A 37 47.95 -17.67 -2.50
C VAL A 37 49.33 -18.08 -2.03
N GLU A 38 49.94 -19.11 -2.63
CA GLU A 38 51.23 -19.62 -2.18
C GLU A 38 52.37 -18.69 -2.59
N ASN A 39 53.24 -18.26 -1.66
CA ASN A 39 54.38 -17.37 -1.90
C ASN A 39 55.66 -18.10 -2.35
N LYS A 40 55.53 -19.15 -3.17
CA LYS A 40 56.67 -19.87 -3.77
C LYS A 40 57.08 -19.30 -5.12
N SER A 41 58.23 -19.75 -5.63
CA SER A 41 58.74 -19.34 -6.95
C SER A 41 57.74 -19.71 -8.06
N ALA A 42 57.78 -18.98 -9.17
CA ALA A 42 56.87 -19.23 -10.30
C ALA A 42 57.01 -20.67 -10.84
N LEU A 43 58.23 -21.22 -10.83
CA LEU A 43 58.50 -22.59 -11.28
C LEU A 43 57.84 -23.64 -10.38
N ASP A 44 57.86 -23.44 -9.06
CA ASP A 44 57.21 -24.35 -8.12
C ASP A 44 55.69 -24.38 -8.31
N ARG A 45 55.09 -23.22 -8.63
CA ARG A 45 53.65 -23.10 -8.89
C ARG A 45 53.22 -23.80 -10.18
N ILE A 46 54.02 -23.66 -11.24
CA ILE A 46 53.76 -24.34 -12.52
C ILE A 46 53.94 -25.86 -12.37
N SER A 47 55.02 -26.29 -11.70
CA SER A 47 55.28 -27.71 -11.43
C SER A 47 54.14 -28.34 -10.61
N TYR A 48 53.63 -27.61 -9.60
CA TYR A 48 52.45 -28.04 -8.85
C TYR A 48 51.19 -28.11 -9.71
N PHE A 49 50.97 -27.16 -10.61
CA PHE A 49 49.85 -27.17 -11.54
C PHE A 49 49.88 -28.39 -12.46
N GLU A 50 51.00 -28.64 -13.12
CA GLU A 50 51.17 -29.78 -14.03
C GLU A 50 51.04 -31.13 -13.31
N SER A 51 51.47 -31.21 -12.05
CA SER A 51 51.37 -32.45 -11.26
C SER A 51 49.97 -32.74 -10.72
N ASN A 52 49.10 -31.72 -10.65
CA ASN A 52 47.77 -31.82 -10.02
C ASN A 52 46.62 -31.52 -11.00
N THR A 53 46.90 -31.30 -12.28
CA THR A 53 45.88 -31.05 -13.29
C THR A 53 46.13 -31.90 -14.53
N ASP A 54 45.05 -32.51 -15.03
CA ASP A 54 45.02 -33.20 -16.30
C ASP A 54 44.01 -32.53 -17.23
N PHE A 55 44.12 -32.82 -18.53
CA PHE A 55 43.15 -32.39 -19.55
C PHE A 55 41.70 -32.71 -19.16
N VAL A 56 41.48 -33.85 -18.49
CA VAL A 56 40.16 -34.27 -18.02
C VAL A 56 39.62 -33.31 -16.95
N PHE A 57 40.42 -32.96 -15.94
CA PHE A 57 40.01 -32.05 -14.86
C PHE A 57 39.86 -30.59 -15.32
N LEU A 58 40.64 -30.18 -16.31
CA LEU A 58 40.62 -28.82 -16.84
C LEU A 58 39.48 -28.58 -17.83
N LEU A 59 39.16 -29.55 -18.69
CA LEU A 59 38.21 -29.30 -19.79
C LEU A 59 37.03 -30.25 -19.80
N ILE A 60 37.26 -31.56 -19.68
CA ILE A 60 36.17 -32.55 -19.83
C ILE A 60 35.20 -32.49 -18.65
N LEU A 61 35.70 -32.53 -17.41
CA LEU A 61 34.87 -32.55 -16.21
C LEU A 61 34.02 -31.27 -16.07
N PRO A 62 34.58 -30.05 -16.26
CA PRO A 62 33.79 -28.82 -16.26
C PRO A 62 32.78 -28.75 -17.41
N ALA A 63 33.10 -29.28 -18.59
CA ALA A 63 32.15 -29.33 -19.72
C ALA A 63 30.97 -30.26 -19.45
N ILE A 64 31.22 -31.45 -18.89
CA ILE A 64 30.16 -32.38 -18.48
C ILE A 64 29.29 -31.76 -17.38
N ALA A 65 29.92 -31.18 -16.36
CA ALA A 65 29.20 -30.51 -15.29
C ALA A 65 28.31 -29.37 -15.82
N ALA A 66 28.85 -28.53 -16.72
CA ALA A 66 28.09 -27.46 -17.35
C ALA A 66 26.89 -27.99 -18.16
N GLY A 67 27.07 -29.08 -18.90
CA GLY A 67 25.98 -29.75 -19.62
C GLY A 67 24.90 -30.26 -18.69
N ILE A 68 25.28 -30.94 -17.61
CA ILE A 68 24.35 -31.44 -16.58
C ILE A 68 23.59 -30.26 -15.95
N PHE A 69 24.29 -29.21 -15.53
CA PHE A 69 23.66 -28.03 -14.93
C PHE A 69 22.74 -27.30 -15.91
N SER A 70 23.12 -27.19 -17.19
CA SER A 70 22.27 -26.57 -18.21
C SER A 70 20.95 -27.30 -18.41
N VAL A 71 20.93 -28.62 -18.25
CA VAL A 71 19.69 -29.42 -18.32
C VAL A 71 18.96 -29.41 -16.99
N ALA A 72 19.66 -29.55 -15.86
CA ALA A 72 19.06 -29.64 -14.53
C ALA A 72 18.45 -28.31 -14.06
N TYR A 73 19.06 -27.18 -14.41
CA TYR A 73 18.66 -25.86 -13.93
C TYR A 73 17.20 -25.49 -14.27
N PRO A 74 16.72 -25.67 -15.52
CA PRO A 74 15.30 -25.51 -15.85
C PRO A 74 14.36 -26.36 -14.99
N TRP A 75 14.72 -27.62 -14.71
CA TRP A 75 13.89 -28.53 -13.91
C TRP A 75 13.87 -28.12 -12.44
N ILE A 76 15.01 -27.70 -11.89
CA ILE A 76 15.09 -27.16 -10.53
C ILE A 76 14.24 -25.90 -10.41
N ASN A 77 14.34 -24.98 -11.36
CA ASN A 77 13.52 -23.77 -11.40
C ASN A 77 12.02 -24.10 -11.52
N TYR A 78 11.65 -25.06 -12.36
CA TYR A 78 10.28 -25.53 -12.48
C TYR A 78 9.76 -26.11 -11.16
N PHE A 79 10.56 -26.92 -10.48
CA PHE A 79 10.22 -27.48 -9.17
C PHE A 79 10.00 -26.39 -8.12
N PHE A 80 10.90 -25.42 -8.01
CA PHE A 80 10.74 -24.28 -7.09
C PHE A 80 9.52 -23.43 -7.44
N LEU A 81 9.30 -23.15 -8.73
CA LEU A 81 8.11 -22.44 -9.17
C LEU A 81 6.85 -23.19 -8.73
N HIS A 82 6.78 -24.50 -8.96
CA HIS A 82 5.64 -25.32 -8.58
C HIS A 82 5.39 -25.31 -7.08
N LEU A 83 6.44 -25.44 -6.26
CA LEU A 83 6.35 -25.31 -4.81
C LEU A 83 5.84 -23.93 -4.38
N CYS A 84 6.24 -22.87 -5.09
CA CYS A 84 5.85 -21.50 -4.79
C CYS A 84 4.46 -21.11 -5.31
N ILE A 85 3.83 -21.86 -6.22
CA ILE A 85 2.50 -21.54 -6.78
C ILE A 85 1.47 -21.47 -5.66
N LYS A 86 1.35 -22.53 -4.85
CA LYS A 86 0.34 -22.62 -3.78
C LYS A 86 0.43 -21.52 -2.72
N PRO A 87 1.59 -21.23 -2.11
CA PRO A 87 1.69 -20.14 -1.15
C PRO A 87 1.46 -18.77 -1.79
N THR A 88 1.92 -18.58 -3.04
CA THR A 88 1.70 -17.33 -3.78
C THR A 88 0.22 -17.10 -4.08
N GLU A 89 -0.48 -18.13 -4.54
CA GLU A 89 -1.92 -18.09 -4.81
C GLU A 89 -2.71 -17.76 -3.53
N LEU A 90 -2.38 -18.42 -2.42
CA LEU A 90 -3.01 -18.14 -1.13
C LEU A 90 -2.77 -16.70 -0.68
N LYS A 91 -1.51 -16.24 -0.72
CA LYS A 91 -1.15 -14.85 -0.38
C LYS A 91 -1.94 -13.85 -1.24
N ASN A 92 -1.97 -14.06 -2.55
CA ASN A 92 -2.67 -13.18 -3.48
C ASN A 92 -4.18 -13.17 -3.24
N SER A 93 -4.77 -14.33 -2.92
CA SER A 93 -6.20 -14.43 -2.60
C SER A 93 -6.58 -13.69 -1.31
N VAL A 94 -5.73 -13.78 -0.27
CA VAL A 94 -5.91 -13.04 0.99
C VAL A 94 -5.78 -11.54 0.75
N GLN A 95 -4.79 -11.13 -0.05
CA GLN A 95 -4.61 -9.73 -0.41
C GLN A 95 -5.81 -9.20 -1.21
N ALA A 96 -6.24 -9.90 -2.26
CA ALA A 96 -7.39 -9.52 -3.06
C ALA A 96 -8.68 -9.40 -2.23
N ARG A 97 -8.89 -10.33 -1.28
CA ARG A 97 -10.03 -10.27 -0.34
C ARG A 97 -9.94 -9.03 0.56
N THR A 98 -8.76 -8.71 1.06
CA THR A 98 -8.53 -7.54 1.92
C THR A 98 -8.78 -6.24 1.16
N GLU A 99 -8.25 -6.13 -0.05
CA GLU A 99 -8.47 -4.98 -0.93
C GLU A 99 -9.95 -4.82 -1.30
N HIS A 100 -10.63 -5.93 -1.64
CA HIS A 100 -12.06 -5.92 -1.92
C HIS A 100 -12.88 -5.45 -0.72
N ASN A 101 -12.62 -5.98 0.47
CA ASN A 101 -13.33 -5.58 1.69
C ASN A 101 -13.12 -4.09 1.99
N LEU A 102 -11.89 -3.59 1.85
CA LEU A 102 -11.56 -2.18 2.04
C LEU A 102 -12.33 -1.30 1.05
N LEU A 103 -12.37 -1.69 -0.23
CA LEU A 103 -13.13 -0.98 -1.26
C LEU A 103 -14.64 -0.93 -0.95
N VAL A 104 -15.23 -2.06 -0.52
CA VAL A 104 -16.64 -2.13 -0.13
C VAL A 104 -16.95 -1.18 1.03
N VAL A 105 -16.07 -1.10 2.03
CA VAL A 105 -16.26 -0.19 3.17
C VAL A 105 -16.13 1.27 2.75
N LYS A 106 -15.12 1.60 1.94
CA LYS A 106 -14.96 2.96 1.38
C LYS A 106 -16.19 3.39 0.59
N GLN A 107 -16.71 2.51 -0.27
CA GLN A 107 -17.93 2.80 -1.03
C GLN A 107 -19.12 3.05 -0.10
N GLY A 108 -19.26 2.26 0.97
CA GLY A 108 -20.31 2.46 1.97
C GLY A 108 -20.20 3.82 2.67
N LEU A 109 -19.00 4.23 3.06
CA LEU A 109 -18.76 5.54 3.69
C LEU A 109 -19.04 6.70 2.74
N GLU A 110 -18.62 6.60 1.48
CA GLU A 110 -18.91 7.63 0.47
C GLU A 110 -20.41 7.74 0.17
N ASN A 111 -21.13 6.62 0.14
CA ASN A 111 -22.59 6.63 -0.01
C ASN A 111 -23.27 7.34 1.17
N ILE A 112 -22.87 7.05 2.41
CA ILE A 112 -23.39 7.73 3.61
C ILE A 112 -23.07 9.23 3.55
N ARG A 113 -21.85 9.58 3.14
CA ARG A 113 -21.42 10.97 3.00
C ARG A 113 -22.24 11.71 1.95
N SER A 114 -22.48 11.09 0.80
CA SER A 114 -23.35 11.62 -0.25
C SER A 114 -24.77 11.83 0.26
N GLU A 115 -25.33 10.87 1.02
CA GLU A 115 -26.67 11.01 1.59
C GLU A 115 -26.76 12.19 2.57
N ILE A 116 -25.77 12.35 3.46
CA ILE A 116 -25.70 13.48 4.39
C ILE A 116 -25.63 14.82 3.63
N LEU A 117 -24.80 14.90 2.59
CA LEU A 117 -24.69 16.11 1.77
C LEU A 117 -26.01 16.42 1.06
N SER A 118 -26.67 15.43 0.46
CA SER A 118 -27.98 15.63 -0.19
C SER A 118 -29.09 15.98 0.81
N ARG A 119 -29.04 15.49 2.06
CA ARG A 119 -29.95 15.95 3.12
C ARG A 119 -29.71 17.42 3.46
N ARG A 120 -28.45 17.82 3.65
CA ARG A 120 -28.10 19.23 3.92
C ARG A 120 -28.49 20.17 2.79
N GLU A 121 -28.26 19.75 1.54
CA GLU A 121 -28.63 20.53 0.37
C GLU A 121 -30.15 20.76 0.33
N ARG A 122 -30.95 19.71 0.54
CA ARG A 122 -32.41 19.82 0.66
C ARG A 122 -32.84 20.75 1.80
N GLU A 123 -32.23 20.62 2.98
CA GLU A 123 -32.52 21.51 4.10
C GLU A 123 -32.20 22.98 3.79
N LEU A 124 -31.11 23.27 3.06
CA LEU A 124 -30.76 24.62 2.64
C LEU A 124 -31.76 25.18 1.62
N ILE A 125 -32.17 24.37 0.65
CA ILE A 125 -33.19 24.75 -0.34
C ILE A 125 -34.52 25.04 0.37
N ASP A 126 -34.93 24.21 1.32
CA ASP A 126 -36.18 24.40 2.07
C ASP A 126 -36.12 25.62 2.99
N ARG A 127 -34.94 25.97 3.53
CA ARG A 127 -34.73 27.25 4.23
C ARG A 127 -34.87 28.43 3.27
N ALA A 128 -34.23 28.38 2.11
CA ALA A 128 -34.30 29.44 1.12
C ALA A 128 -35.74 29.68 0.61
N LYS A 129 -36.50 28.60 0.35
CA LYS A 129 -37.92 28.68 -0.02
C LYS A 129 -38.77 29.34 1.07
N ARG A 130 -38.59 28.94 2.33
CA ARG A 130 -39.28 29.58 3.46
C ARG A 130 -38.91 31.06 3.59
N ASP A 131 -37.65 31.42 3.40
CA ASP A 131 -37.22 32.81 3.42
C ASP A 131 -37.81 33.62 2.26
N GLU A 132 -38.02 33.01 1.09
CA GLU A 132 -38.75 33.61 -0.04
C GLU A 132 -40.24 33.82 0.28
N GLU A 133 -40.90 32.82 0.89
CA GLU A 133 -42.29 32.92 1.34
C GLU A 133 -42.48 34.00 2.40
N LEU A 134 -41.55 34.11 3.36
CA LEU A 134 -41.54 35.20 4.35
C LEU A 134 -41.39 36.58 3.70
N ASN A 135 -40.67 36.67 2.58
CA ASN A 135 -40.52 37.92 1.86
C ASN A 135 -41.79 38.34 1.09
N LYS A 136 -42.68 37.38 0.76
CA LYS A 136 -43.97 37.61 0.08
C LYS A 136 -45.10 38.09 1.00
N ILE A 137 -44.91 38.08 2.32
CA ILE A 137 -45.88 38.61 3.28
C ILE A 137 -45.95 40.14 3.12
N GLU A 138 -47.16 40.65 2.81
CA GLU A 138 -47.42 42.07 2.51
C GLU A 138 -47.36 42.98 3.75
N ASP A 139 -47.61 42.41 4.95
CA ASP A 139 -47.73 43.15 6.19
C ASP A 139 -46.35 43.31 6.88
N GLN A 140 -45.79 44.51 6.83
CA GLN A 140 -44.40 44.80 7.19
C GLN A 140 -44.10 44.56 8.67
N GLU A 141 -45.07 44.81 9.55
CA GLU A 141 -44.92 44.68 11.01
C GLU A 141 -44.96 43.20 11.45
N ILE A 142 -45.85 42.40 10.84
CA ILE A 142 -45.95 40.96 11.07
C ILE A 142 -44.70 40.25 10.53
N LYS A 143 -44.19 40.68 9.38
CA LYS A 143 -42.98 40.15 8.73
C LYS A 143 -41.72 40.32 9.59
N GLU A 144 -41.50 41.50 10.16
CA GLU A 144 -40.35 41.77 11.06
C GLU A 144 -40.43 40.93 12.35
N LYS A 145 -41.62 40.84 12.95
CA LYS A 145 -41.83 40.04 14.17
C LYS A 145 -41.60 38.54 13.94
N LEU A 146 -42.08 38.02 12.81
CA LEU A 146 -41.86 36.61 12.43
C LEU A 146 -40.39 36.33 12.09
N LYS A 147 -39.69 37.27 11.46
CA LYS A 147 -38.25 37.17 11.19
C LYS A 147 -37.42 37.11 12.48
N SER A 148 -37.75 37.92 13.49
CA SER A 148 -37.00 37.90 14.75
C SER A 148 -37.22 36.60 15.53
N GLU A 149 -38.47 36.13 15.60
CA GLU A 149 -38.83 34.90 16.31
C GLU A 149 -38.21 33.65 15.64
N ILE A 150 -38.22 33.61 14.30
CA ILE A 150 -37.53 32.57 13.53
C ILE A 150 -36.01 32.65 13.72
N GLY A 151 -35.44 33.87 13.79
CA GLY A 151 -34.02 34.09 14.08
C GLY A 151 -33.59 33.53 15.43
N GLU A 152 -34.35 33.81 16.49
CA GLU A 152 -34.09 33.28 17.83
C GLU A 152 -34.22 31.75 17.89
N LEU A 153 -35.25 31.19 17.24
CA LEU A 153 -35.43 29.74 17.13
C LEU A 153 -34.30 29.08 16.33
N ARG A 154 -33.73 29.75 15.32
CA ARG A 154 -32.56 29.27 14.57
C ARG A 154 -31.30 29.29 15.42
N ILE A 155 -31.11 30.28 16.29
CA ILE A 155 -29.97 30.34 17.22
C ILE A 155 -30.09 29.25 18.28
N LYS A 156 -31.28 29.07 18.88
CA LYS A 156 -31.55 28.00 19.85
C LYS A 156 -31.45 26.61 19.21
N GLY A 157 -32.02 26.42 18.02
CA GLY A 157 -31.93 25.17 17.25
C GLY A 157 -30.53 24.88 16.74
N GLY A 158 -29.77 25.91 16.34
CA GLY A 158 -28.36 25.82 15.96
C GLY A 158 -27.46 25.46 17.14
N ALA A 159 -27.79 25.92 18.36
CA ALA A 159 -27.11 25.51 19.59
C ALA A 159 -27.45 24.06 19.99
N ILE A 160 -28.67 23.58 19.73
CA ILE A 160 -29.06 22.16 19.93
C ILE A 160 -28.43 21.25 18.85
N ALA A 161 -28.23 21.76 17.63
CA ALA A 161 -27.45 21.11 16.57
C ALA A 161 -25.91 21.27 16.73
N ASN A 162 -25.48 22.06 17.73
CA ASN A 162 -24.09 22.25 18.16
C ASN A 162 -23.94 21.90 19.65
N PRO A 163 -24.15 20.64 20.10
CA PRO A 163 -23.69 20.25 21.42
C PRO A 163 -22.15 20.37 21.46
N PRO A 164 -21.54 20.58 22.63
CA PRO A 164 -20.12 20.30 22.81
C PRO A 164 -19.93 18.77 22.71
N ILE A 165 -19.74 18.26 21.49
CA ILE A 165 -19.70 16.82 21.23
C ILE A 165 -18.32 16.25 21.62
N ASN A 166 -18.29 15.50 22.72
CA ASN A 166 -17.18 14.63 23.07
C ASN A 166 -17.24 13.34 22.21
N PRO A 167 -16.23 13.02 21.38
CA PRO A 167 -16.23 11.83 20.52
C PRO A 167 -16.23 10.50 21.30
N ALA A 168 -16.03 10.56 22.62
CA ALA A 168 -15.99 9.40 23.49
C ALA A 168 -17.32 8.64 23.63
N GLY A 169 -18.47 9.29 23.40
CA GLY A 169 -19.80 8.74 23.71
C GLY A 169 -20.72 8.43 22.51
N SER A 170 -20.40 8.86 21.29
CA SER A 170 -21.31 8.71 20.14
C SER A 170 -21.25 7.31 19.53
N THR A 171 -22.38 6.61 19.50
CA THR A 171 -22.53 5.27 18.89
C THR A 171 -23.02 5.32 17.44
N SER A 172 -23.39 6.50 16.93
CA SER A 172 -23.92 6.68 15.58
C SER A 172 -22.82 7.03 14.57
N VAL A 173 -22.77 6.29 13.45
CA VAL A 173 -21.84 6.54 12.33
C VAL A 173 -22.03 7.93 11.74
N THR A 174 -23.27 8.42 11.66
CA THR A 174 -23.58 9.74 11.07
C THR A 174 -23.05 10.88 11.93
N GLU A 175 -23.12 10.74 13.26
CA GLU A 175 -22.60 11.72 14.22
C GLU A 175 -21.07 11.79 14.17
N LEU A 176 -20.41 10.63 14.07
CA LEU A 176 -18.95 10.55 13.96
C LEU A 176 -18.41 11.14 12.65
N LEU A 177 -19.13 10.96 11.54
CA LEU A 177 -18.76 11.57 10.26
C LEU A 177 -19.02 13.08 10.24
N ASP A 178 -20.08 13.56 10.88
CA ASP A 178 -20.30 15.00 11.04
C ASP A 178 -19.21 15.64 11.91
N TYR A 179 -18.83 14.96 13.00
CA TYR A 179 -17.69 15.35 13.83
C TYR A 179 -16.41 15.49 13.00
N ALA A 180 -16.05 14.47 12.22
CA ALA A 180 -14.85 14.49 11.39
C ALA A 180 -14.85 15.64 10.36
N ALA A 181 -16.01 15.92 9.74
CA ALA A 181 -16.16 17.02 8.80
C ALA A 181 -15.93 18.39 9.45
N ARG A 182 -16.47 18.61 10.66
CA ARG A 182 -16.31 19.88 11.40
C ARG A 182 -14.87 20.13 11.80
N TYR A 183 -14.17 19.11 12.31
CA TYR A 183 -12.76 19.25 12.67
C TYR A 183 -11.86 19.51 11.45
N ARG A 184 -12.22 18.99 10.27
CA ARG A 184 -11.53 19.36 9.03
C ARG A 184 -11.76 20.81 8.61
N GLU A 185 -12.97 21.34 8.78
CA GLU A 185 -13.23 22.75 8.51
C GLU A 185 -12.47 23.66 9.49
N LEU A 186 -12.45 23.33 10.78
CA LEU A 186 -11.66 24.05 11.79
C LEU A 186 -10.16 24.00 11.48
N ALA A 187 -9.66 22.86 11.02
CA ALA A 187 -8.26 22.69 10.63
C ALA A 187 -7.84 23.61 9.46
N LYS A 188 -8.76 23.94 8.54
CA LYS A 188 -8.48 24.88 7.44
C LYS A 188 -8.28 26.31 7.92
N THR A 189 -8.96 26.69 9.01
CA THR A 189 -8.90 28.04 9.58
C THR A 189 -7.89 28.20 10.71
N ALA A 190 -7.31 27.10 11.20
CA ALA A 190 -6.45 27.06 12.38
C ALA A 190 -4.96 27.22 12.05
N GLY A 191 -4.17 27.63 13.06
CA GLY A 191 -2.71 27.72 12.94
C GLY A 191 -2.03 26.35 12.77
N PRO A 192 -0.74 26.28 12.39
CA PRO A 192 -0.07 25.02 12.01
C PRO A 192 -0.10 23.91 13.06
N LYS A 193 0.00 24.26 14.36
CA LYS A 193 -0.07 23.29 15.46
C LYS A 193 -1.49 22.81 15.75
N GLU A 194 -2.45 23.72 15.74
CA GLU A 194 -3.88 23.43 16.00
C GLU A 194 -4.50 22.64 14.86
N ASN A 195 -4.05 22.88 13.62
CA ASN A 195 -4.41 22.11 12.44
C ASN A 195 -4.11 20.61 12.63
N LEU A 196 -2.92 20.26 13.13
CA LEU A 196 -2.57 18.86 13.40
C LEU A 196 -3.48 18.21 14.44
N ASP A 197 -3.82 18.91 15.53
CA ASP A 197 -4.71 18.38 16.58
C ASP A 197 -6.12 18.16 16.03
N TYR A 198 -6.64 19.11 15.27
CA TYR A 198 -7.95 18.98 14.63
C TYR A 198 -8.00 17.85 13.59
N LEU A 199 -6.95 17.70 12.78
CA LEU A 199 -6.85 16.57 11.84
C LEU A 199 -6.73 15.22 12.55
N ALA A 200 -6.04 15.15 13.70
CA ALA A 200 -5.92 13.94 14.50
C ALA A 200 -7.29 13.52 15.05
N ARG A 201 -8.05 14.46 15.63
CA ARG A 201 -9.41 14.22 16.12
C ARG A 201 -10.38 13.83 15.01
N ALA A 202 -10.27 14.46 13.84
CA ALA A 202 -11.07 14.07 12.68
C ALA A 202 -10.81 12.62 12.26
N ARG A 203 -9.53 12.20 12.22
CA ARG A 203 -9.17 10.80 11.91
C ARG A 203 -9.68 9.82 12.95
N GLU A 204 -9.60 10.18 14.24
CA GLU A 204 -10.07 9.30 15.31
C GLU A 204 -11.57 8.99 15.16
N ALA A 205 -12.38 10.01 14.86
CA ALA A 205 -13.80 9.83 14.64
C ALA A 205 -14.11 8.99 13.39
N GLU A 206 -13.37 9.18 12.29
CA GLU A 206 -13.50 8.34 11.09
C GLU A 206 -13.12 6.88 11.36
N LEU A 207 -12.08 6.64 12.15
CA LEU A 207 -11.67 5.28 12.55
C LEU A 207 -12.75 4.59 13.38
N ARG A 208 -13.39 5.31 14.31
CA ARG A 208 -14.51 4.76 15.09
C ARG A 208 -15.74 4.50 14.21
N ALA A 209 -16.07 5.42 13.30
CA ALA A 209 -17.15 5.21 12.33
C ALA A 209 -16.89 3.95 11.50
N HIS A 210 -15.65 3.76 11.05
CA HIS A 210 -15.21 2.57 10.33
C HIS A 210 -15.34 1.29 11.16
N GLN A 211 -14.98 1.32 12.45
CA GLN A 211 -15.16 0.17 13.36
C GLN A 211 -16.62 -0.24 13.52
N ILE A 212 -17.54 0.72 13.64
CA ILE A 212 -18.98 0.45 13.80
C ILE A 212 -19.58 -0.14 12.51
N VAL A 213 -19.19 0.37 11.34
CA VAL A 213 -19.62 -0.19 10.04
C VAL A 213 -19.10 -1.61 9.84
N MET A 214 -17.87 -1.89 10.28
CA MET A 214 -17.29 -3.23 10.19
C MET A 214 -17.92 -4.22 11.19
N GLY A 215 -18.19 -3.78 12.43
CA GLY A 215 -18.81 -4.62 13.46
C GLY A 215 -20.27 -4.96 13.18
N SER A 216 -21.05 -4.03 12.61
CA SER A 216 -22.46 -4.28 12.23
C SER A 216 -22.59 -5.31 11.10
N LYS A 217 -21.64 -5.36 10.16
CA LYS A 217 -21.61 -6.38 9.08
C LYS A 217 -21.26 -7.79 9.55
N GLN A 218 -20.65 -7.96 10.73
CA GLN A 218 -20.33 -9.29 11.28
C GLN A 218 -21.52 -9.94 12.03
N ILE A 219 -22.54 -9.16 12.40
CA ILE A 219 -23.72 -9.66 13.15
C ILE A 219 -24.86 -10.06 12.18
N SER A 220 -24.78 -9.68 10.90
CA SER A 220 -25.81 -9.94 9.89
C SER A 220 -25.52 -11.17 9.00
N VAL A 221 -24.80 -12.16 9.49
CA VAL A 221 -24.53 -13.45 8.81
C VAL A 221 -25.13 -14.59 9.60
#